data_AF-A0A090KND6-F1
#
_entry.id   AF-A0A090KND6-F1
#
_cell.length_a   1.000
_cell.length_b   1.000
_cell.length_c   1.000
_cell.angle_alpha   90.00
_cell.angle_beta   90.00
_cell.angle_gamma   90.00
#
_symmetry.space_group_name_H-M   'P 1'
#
loop_
_entity.id
_entity.type
_entity.pdbx_description
1 polymer ?
#
loop_
_entity_poly.entity_id
_entity_poly.type
_entity_poly.pdbx_seq_one_letter_code
_entity_poly.pdbx_strand_id
1 'polypeptide(L)'
;MTPQGNFMILAPIVSSREAELRGLLDSMNEAPGWVNPNNPLVPFAQFDMLHFARFLILDDKTVGDLRIYGLPVRTYPLYLAFLGDIDGEEEAFLNELGG
;
A
#
# COMPACT_ATOMS: atom_id res chain seq x y z
N MET A 1 13.33 2.66 -24.22
CA MET A 1 12.51 2.12 -23.11
C MET A 1 12.87 2.94 -21.89
N THR A 2 11.89 3.56 -21.24
CA THR A 2 12.09 4.14 -19.90
C THR A 2 12.25 2.97 -18.92
N PRO A 3 13.25 2.97 -18.02
CA PRO A 3 13.31 2.00 -16.94
C PRO A 3 12.04 2.07 -16.10
N GLN A 4 11.49 0.91 -15.71
CA GLN A 4 10.34 0.82 -14.79
C GLN A 4 10.84 0.39 -13.42
N GLY A 5 10.43 1.12 -12.39
CA GLY A 5 10.72 0.85 -10.99
C GLY A 5 9.46 0.42 -10.24
N ASN A 6 9.65 -0.34 -9.15
CA ASN A 6 8.57 -0.71 -8.24
C ASN A 6 8.96 -0.33 -6.82
N PHE A 7 8.00 0.15 -6.05
CA PHE A 7 8.20 0.43 -4.62
C PHE A 7 7.15 -0.29 -3.78
N MET A 8 7.50 -0.58 -2.53
CA MET A 8 6.56 -1.03 -1.51
C MET A 8 6.99 -0.47 -0.15
N ILE A 9 6.10 0.32 0.46
CA ILE A 9 6.24 0.84 1.82
C ILE A 9 5.27 0.08 2.71
N LEU A 10 5.77 -0.42 3.85
CA LEU A 10 4.98 -1.15 4.83
C LEU A 10 4.98 -0.44 6.18
N ALA A 11 3.79 -0.31 6.78
CA ALA A 11 3.62 0.18 8.14
C ALA A 11 2.67 -0.73 8.94
N PRO A 12 3.01 -1.13 10.17
CA PRO A 12 2.10 -1.90 11.01
C PRO A 12 0.87 -1.07 11.37
N ILE A 13 -0.31 -1.66 11.27
CA ILE A 13 -1.57 -1.02 11.62
C ILE A 13 -1.76 -1.09 13.13
N VAL A 14 -2.07 0.05 13.73
CA VAL A 14 -2.53 0.12 15.12
C VAL A 14 -3.92 -0.53 15.18
N SER A 15 -4.03 -1.66 15.89
CA SER A 15 -5.22 -2.53 15.87
C SER A 15 -6.51 -1.79 16.24
N SER A 16 -6.45 -0.84 17.17
CA SER A 16 -7.61 -0.03 17.58
C SER A 16 -8.09 0.98 16.53
N ARG A 17 -7.33 1.19 15.45
CA ARG A 17 -7.61 2.15 14.37
C ARG A 17 -7.92 1.47 13.04
N GLU A 18 -7.95 0.14 12.98
CA GLU A 18 -8.15 -0.60 11.73
C GLU A 18 -9.44 -0.20 11.01
N ALA A 19 -10.57 -0.13 11.72
CA ALA A 19 -11.86 0.22 11.13
C ALA A 19 -11.88 1.65 10.56
N GLU A 20 -11.26 2.59 11.28
CA GLU A 20 -11.10 3.97 10.82
C GLU A 20 -10.22 4.05 9.58
N LEU A 21 -9.09 3.33 9.57
CA LEU A 21 -8.22 3.23 8.40
C LEU A 21 -8.95 2.65 7.20
N ARG A 22 -9.76 1.60 7.36
CA ARG A 22 -10.58 1.04 6.27
C ARG A 22 -11.53 2.09 5.69
N GLY A 23 -12.24 2.83 6.55
CA GLY A 23 -13.12 3.91 6.11
C GLY A 23 -12.36 5.03 5.38
N LEU A 24 -11.16 5.35 5.84
CA LEU A 24 -10.29 6.32 5.17
C LEU A 24 -9.87 5.83 3.78
N LEU A 25 -9.41 4.58 3.67
CA LEU A 25 -9.03 3.96 2.39
C LEU A 25 -10.22 3.85 1.43
N ASP A 26 -11.42 3.55 1.92
CA ASP A 26 -12.62 3.51 1.09
C ASP A 26 -12.96 4.90 0.53
N SER A 27 -12.81 5.95 1.35
CA SER A 27 -13.02 7.35 0.92
C SER A 27 -12.04 7.82 -0.17
N MET A 28 -10.97 7.05 -0.42
CA MET A 28 -10.00 7.37 -1.46
C MET A 28 -10.51 7.09 -2.88
N ASN A 29 -11.62 6.38 -3.00
CA ASN A 29 -12.17 5.91 -4.27
C ASN A 29 -13.51 6.59 -4.56
N GLU A 30 -13.77 6.87 -5.84
CA GLU A 30 -15.11 7.28 -6.29
C GLU A 30 -16.05 6.07 -6.41
N ALA A 31 -15.51 4.93 -6.82
CA ALA A 31 -16.21 3.65 -6.95
C ALA A 31 -15.22 2.48 -6.75
N PRO A 32 -15.68 1.24 -6.55
CA PRO A 32 -14.78 0.10 -6.43
C PRO A 32 -13.81 -0.02 -7.61
N GLY A 33 -12.51 0.11 -7.33
CA GLY A 33 -11.44 0.08 -8.34
C GLY A 33 -11.21 1.40 -9.09
N TRP A 34 -11.95 2.46 -8.79
CA TRP A 34 -11.81 3.80 -9.38
C TRP A 34 -11.33 4.78 -8.31
N VAL A 35 -10.04 5.11 -8.36
CA VAL A 35 -9.43 6.09 -7.46
C VAL A 35 -9.99 7.48 -7.73
N ASN A 36 -10.19 8.28 -6.68
CA ASN A 36 -10.43 9.72 -6.82
C ASN A 36 -9.12 10.40 -7.29
N PRO A 37 -9.04 10.98 -8.49
CA PRO A 37 -7.80 11.60 -8.98
C PRO A 37 -7.37 12.82 -8.16
N ASN A 38 -8.33 13.51 -7.52
CA ASN A 38 -8.13 14.67 -6.65
C ASN A 38 -8.18 14.28 -5.17
N ASN A 39 -7.73 13.08 -4.84
CA ASN A 39 -7.74 12.56 -3.49
C ASN A 39 -6.90 13.47 -2.55
N PRO A 40 -7.48 13.94 -1.43
CA PRO A 40 -6.81 14.89 -0.53
C PRO A 40 -5.66 14.28 0.27
N LEU A 41 -5.55 12.95 0.34
CA LEU A 41 -4.46 12.24 1.03
C LEU A 41 -3.26 12.05 0.10
N VAL A 42 -3.51 11.63 -1.14
CA VAL A 42 -2.48 11.43 -2.16
C VAL A 42 -3.01 11.96 -3.49
N PRO A 43 -2.47 13.08 -4.02
CA PRO A 43 -2.95 13.67 -5.26
C PRO A 43 -2.39 12.90 -6.47
N PHE A 44 -2.88 11.68 -6.70
CA PHE A 44 -2.35 10.75 -7.72
C PHE A 44 -2.21 11.38 -9.12
N ALA A 45 -3.11 12.29 -9.49
CA ALA A 45 -3.09 12.96 -10.79
C ALA A 45 -1.91 13.93 -10.99
N GLN A 46 -1.12 14.23 -9.95
CA GLN A 46 0.05 15.12 -10.05
C GLN A 46 1.34 14.38 -10.39
N PHE A 47 1.36 13.04 -10.30
CA PHE A 47 2.56 12.24 -10.51
C PHE A 47 2.55 11.60 -11.90
N ASP A 48 3.14 12.27 -12.88
CA ASP A 48 3.21 11.78 -14.27
C ASP A 48 4.02 10.48 -14.40
N MET A 49 4.95 10.24 -13.49
CA MET A 49 5.78 9.02 -13.46
C MET A 49 5.06 7.84 -12.82
N LEU A 50 3.89 8.03 -12.21
CA LEU A 50 3.16 6.97 -11.50
C LEU A 50 2.18 6.25 -12.44
N HIS A 51 2.55 5.06 -12.90
CA HIS A 51 1.66 4.24 -13.74
C HIS A 51 0.52 3.63 -12.95
N PHE A 52 0.80 3.24 -11.70
CA PHE A 52 -0.11 2.49 -10.88
C PHE A 52 0.26 2.61 -9.40
N ALA A 53 -0.74 2.74 -8.54
CA ALA A 53 -0.56 2.65 -7.10
C ALA A 53 -1.75 2.01 -6.40
N ARG A 54 -1.49 1.35 -5.26
CA ARG A 54 -2.53 0.86 -4.34
C ARG A 54 -2.11 1.00 -2.89
N PHE A 55 -3.10 1.34 -2.06
CA PHE A 55 -3.07 1.07 -0.64
C PHE A 55 -3.76 -0.27 -0.36
N LEU A 56 -3.10 -1.15 0.40
CA LEU A 56 -3.61 -2.47 0.76
C LEU A 56 -3.46 -2.71 2.26
N ILE A 57 -4.41 -3.43 2.84
CA ILE A 57 -4.23 -4.05 4.17
C ILE A 57 -3.77 -5.48 3.94
N LEU A 58 -2.54 -5.79 4.33
CA LEU A 58 -1.96 -7.12 4.24
C LEU A 58 -2.21 -7.91 5.52
N ASP A 59 -2.69 -9.13 5.33
CA ASP A 59 -3.04 -10.08 6.39
C ASP A 59 -2.44 -11.44 6.01
N ASP A 60 -1.40 -11.86 6.72
CA ASP A 60 -0.73 -13.13 6.44
C ASP A 60 -1.57 -14.30 6.98
N LYS A 61 -2.33 -14.92 6.08
CA LYS A 61 -3.14 -16.12 6.37
C LYS A 61 -2.36 -17.43 6.35
N THR A 62 -1.08 -17.41 5.96
CA THR A 62 -0.28 -18.62 5.72
C THR A 62 0.49 -19.09 6.96
N VAL A 63 0.68 -18.22 7.97
CA VAL A 63 1.46 -18.55 9.18
C VAL A 63 0.90 -19.76 9.95
N GLY A 64 -0.40 -20.05 9.79
CA GLY A 64 -1.03 -21.23 10.36
C GLY A 64 -0.43 -22.55 9.87
N ASP A 65 0.13 -22.58 8.66
CA ASP A 65 0.71 -23.77 8.04
C ASP A 65 1.95 -24.26 8.79
N LEU A 66 2.63 -23.38 9.54
CA LEU A 66 3.75 -23.74 10.41
C LEU A 66 3.38 -24.81 11.46
N ARG A 67 2.09 -24.90 11.84
CA ARG A 67 1.59 -25.95 12.73
C ARG A 67 1.78 -27.35 12.16
N ILE A 68 1.62 -27.51 10.85
CA ILE A 68 1.77 -28.79 10.15
C ILE A 68 3.21 -29.31 10.30
N TYR A 69 4.17 -28.40 10.35
CA TYR A 69 5.60 -28.70 10.46
C TYR A 69 6.11 -28.70 11.91
N GLY A 70 5.23 -28.55 12.92
CA GLY A 70 5.62 -28.48 14.33
C GLY A 70 6.45 -27.23 14.68
N LEU A 71 6.40 -26.19 13.85
CA LEU A 71 7.13 -24.94 14.03
C LEU A 71 6.30 -23.92 14.85
N PRO A 72 6.95 -23.03 15.61
CA PRO A 72 6.24 -22.00 16.37
C PRO A 72 5.50 -21.04 15.42
N VAL A 73 4.19 -20.92 15.63
CA VAL A 73 3.34 -19.98 14.90
C VAL A 73 3.57 -18.58 15.42
N ARG A 74 3.99 -17.67 14.53
CA ARG A 74 4.12 -16.25 14.85
C ARG A 74 2.79 -15.54 14.62
N THR A 75 2.55 -14.48 15.38
CA THR A 75 1.45 -13.55 15.09
C THR A 75 2.07 -12.29 14.53
N TYR A 76 1.70 -11.95 13.30
CA TYR A 76 2.09 -10.68 12.69
C TYR A 76 0.92 -9.70 12.79
N PRO A 77 1.20 -8.39 12.95
CA PRO A 77 0.15 -7.38 12.84
C PRO A 77 -0.39 -7.34 11.40
N LEU A 78 -1.52 -6.69 11.21
CA LEU A 78 -1.91 -6.23 9.89
C LEU A 78 -0.95 -5.13 9.44
N TYR A 79 -0.61 -5.11 8.16
CA TYR A 79 0.23 -4.07 7.58
C TYR A 79 -0.57 -3.22 6.60
N LEU A 80 -0.40 -1.91 6.66
CA LEU A 80 -0.76 -1.03 5.56
C LEU A 80 0.41 -1.05 4.58
N ALA A 81 0.14 -1.42 3.34
CA ALA A 81 1.08 -1.37 2.24
C ALA A 81 0.70 -0.24 1.30
N PHE A 82 1.67 0.59 0.92
CA PHE A 82 1.59 1.46 -0.25
C PHE A 82 2.57 0.92 -1.29
N LEU A 83 2.05 0.50 -2.44
CA LEU A 83 2.87 -0.05 -3.51
C LEU A 83 2.49 0.56 -4.84
N GLY A 84 3.47 0.67 -5.73
CA GLY A 84 3.24 1.23 -7.05
C GLY A 84 4.34 0.89 -8.03
N ASP A 85 4.00 1.13 -9.30
CA ASP A 85 4.88 1.03 -10.47
C ASP A 85 5.09 2.44 -11.00
N ILE A 86 6.34 2.77 -11.28
CA ILE A 86 6.76 4.08 -11.75
C ILE A 86 7.65 3.95 -12.98
N ASP A 87 7.59 4.95 -13.85
CA ASP A 87 8.70 5.25 -14.75
C ASP A 87 9.87 5.81 -13.93
N GLY A 88 11.10 5.40 -14.20
CA GLY A 88 12.31 5.93 -13.58
C GLY A 88 12.73 5.31 -12.24
N GLU A 89 13.49 6.06 -11.45
CA GLU A 89 14.13 5.61 -10.21
C GLU A 89 13.23 5.84 -8.98
N GLU A 90 13.15 4.84 -8.10
CA GLU A 90 12.33 4.87 -6.86
C GLU A 90 12.65 6.07 -5.97
N GLU A 91 13.93 6.36 -5.74
CA GLU A 91 14.34 7.42 -4.82
C GLU A 91 13.90 8.81 -5.31
N ALA A 92 13.90 9.04 -6.63
CA ALA A 92 13.42 10.30 -7.20
C ALA A 92 11.92 10.48 -6.96
N PHE A 93 11.12 9.43 -7.21
CA PHE A 93 9.68 9.46 -6.98
C PHE A 93 9.32 9.61 -5.50
N LEU A 94 10.01 8.90 -4.60
CA LEU A 94 9.73 9.00 -3.16
C LEU A 94 10.06 10.40 -2.59
N ASN A 95 11.08 11.06 -3.13
CA ASN A 95 11.38 12.45 -2.78
C ASN A 95 10.27 13.41 -3.25
N GLU A 96 9.74 13.21 -4.46
CA GLU A 96 8.61 13.99 -4.99
C GLU A 96 7.33 13.77 -4.17
N LEU A 97 7.06 12.52 -3.78
CA LEU A 97 5.91 12.15 -2.94
C LEU A 97 5.99 12.77 -1.53
N GLY A 98 7.19 12.94 -0.99
CA GLY A 98 7.44 13.49 0.34
C GLY A 98 7.27 15.01 0.46
N GLY A 99 7.34 15.74 -0.65
CA GLY A 99 7.31 17.20 -0.72
C GLY A 99 8.67 17.87 -0.52
#